data_AF-A0A818L335-F1
#
_entry.id   AF-A0A818L335-F1
#
_cell.length_a   1.000
_cell.length_b   1.000
_cell.length_c   1.000
_cell.angle_alpha   90.00
_cell.angle_beta   90.00
_cell.angle_gamma   90.00
#
_symmetry.space_group_name_H-M   'P 1'
#
loop_
_entity.id
_entity.type
_entity.pdbx_description
1 polymer ?
#
loop_
_entity_poly.entity_id
_entity_poly.type
_entity_poly.pdbx_seq_one_letter_code
_entity_poly.pdbx_strand_id
1 'polypeptide(L)'
;MVGIQNNMYGYYKILVLQGLLSARKLMHKLILIVEIMLHGSQLNCFSKENVTLGLRERFHLNMTDEQLKFNVENMIESSLNSLTTRVYDTFQYYINGTSK
;
A
#
# COMPACT_ATOMS: atom_id res chain seq x y z
N MET A 1 -7.08 -20.18 -1.75
CA MET A 1 -6.05 -19.11 -1.75
C MET A 1 -4.94 -19.50 -2.72
N VAL A 2 -4.71 -18.73 -3.79
CA VAL A 2 -3.66 -19.03 -4.77
C VAL A 2 -2.34 -19.11 -4.03
N GLY A 3 -1.78 -20.32 -3.98
CA GLY A 3 -0.80 -20.73 -3.00
C GLY A 3 0.48 -19.92 -3.03
N ILE A 4 1.02 -19.73 -1.84
CA ILE A 4 2.32 -19.15 -1.49
C ILE A 4 3.50 -19.83 -2.22
N GLN A 5 3.26 -20.91 -2.98
CA GLN A 5 4.28 -21.73 -3.64
C GLN A 5 4.48 -21.53 -5.15
N ASN A 6 3.70 -20.72 -5.88
CA ASN A 6 3.79 -20.79 -7.35
C ASN A 6 3.79 -19.41 -8.00
N ASN A 7 4.95 -19.00 -8.55
CA ASN A 7 5.28 -17.90 -9.48
C ASN A 7 4.56 -16.53 -9.36
N MET A 8 3.24 -16.55 -9.17
CA MET A 8 2.33 -15.42 -9.00
C MET A 8 2.58 -14.58 -7.75
N TYR A 9 3.00 -15.15 -6.62
CA TYR A 9 3.34 -14.34 -5.43
C TYR A 9 4.60 -13.49 -5.66
N GLY A 10 5.62 -14.07 -6.30
CA GLY A 10 6.80 -13.33 -6.75
C GLY A 10 6.44 -12.28 -7.80
N TYR A 11 5.57 -12.64 -8.76
CA TYR A 11 5.08 -11.69 -9.76
C TYR A 11 4.30 -10.52 -9.15
N TYR A 12 3.46 -10.79 -8.14
CA TYR A 12 2.78 -9.75 -7.37
C TYR A 12 3.77 -8.80 -6.70
N LYS A 13 4.80 -9.31 -6.00
CA LYS A 13 5.86 -8.46 -5.40
C LYS A 13 6.52 -7.56 -6.46
N ILE A 14 6.79 -8.09 -7.66
CA ILE A 14 7.35 -7.32 -8.78
C ILE A 14 6.39 -6.21 -9.22
N LEU A 15 5.11 -6.52 -9.40
CA LEU A 15 4.10 -5.53 -9.81
C LEU A 15 3.93 -4.41 -8.78
N VAL A 16 3.93 -4.73 -7.49
CA VAL A 16 3.86 -3.72 -6.42
C VAL A 16 5.07 -2.79 -6.48
N LEU A 17 6.28 -3.33 -6.64
CA LEU A 17 7.49 -2.53 -6.77
C LEU A 17 7.44 -1.63 -8.02
N GLN A 18 7.05 -2.17 -9.18
CA GLN A 18 6.92 -1.41 -10.41
C GLN A 18 5.86 -0.30 -10.31
N GLY A 19 4.74 -0.59 -9.64
CA GLY A 19 3.70 0.39 -9.35
C GLY A 19 4.23 1.53 -8.49
N LEU A 20 4.95 1.22 -7.41
CA LEU A 20 5.51 2.23 -6.51
C LEU A 20 6.61 3.07 -7.19
N LEU A 21 7.50 2.45 -7.97
CA LEU A 21 8.50 3.16 -8.77
C LEU A 21 7.85 4.11 -9.79
N SER A 22 6.77 3.66 -10.42
CA SER A 22 6.00 4.50 -11.36
C SER A 22 5.30 5.66 -10.63
N ALA A 23 4.75 5.40 -9.45
CA ALA A 23 4.12 6.41 -8.61
C ALA A 23 5.14 7.45 -8.11
N ARG A 24 6.38 7.06 -7.77
CA ARG A 24 7.47 7.99 -7.41
C ARG A 24 7.70 9.06 -8.49
N LYS A 25 7.67 8.67 -9.77
CA LYS A 25 7.83 9.58 -10.91
C LYS A 25 6.70 10.62 -10.99
N LEU A 26 5.52 10.29 -10.49
CA LEU A 26 4.33 11.14 -10.51
C LEU A 26 4.02 11.80 -9.17
N MET A 27 4.88 11.63 -8.15
CA MET A 27 4.65 12.10 -6.79
C MET A 27 4.19 13.56 -6.74
N HIS A 28 4.90 14.47 -7.40
CA HIS A 28 4.58 15.90 -7.36
C HIS A 28 3.13 16.18 -7.85
N LYS A 29 2.70 15.50 -8.91
CA LYS A 29 1.33 15.65 -9.43
C LYS A 29 0.30 15.11 -8.44
N LEU A 30 0.59 13.97 -7.80
CA LEU A 30 -0.30 13.37 -6.81
C LEU A 30 -0.42 14.21 -5.53
N ILE A 31 0.70 14.75 -5.05
CA ILE A 31 0.72 15.66 -3.89
C ILE A 31 -0.07 16.93 -4.21
N LEU A 32 0.13 17.53 -5.39
CA LEU A 32 -0.58 18.75 -5.80
C LEU A 32 -2.10 18.54 -5.82
N ILE A 33 -2.58 17.40 -6.34
CA ILE A 33 -4.02 17.08 -6.32
C ILE A 33 -4.53 17.06 -4.88
N VAL A 34 -3.79 16.44 -3.97
CA VAL A 34 -4.16 16.35 -2.54
C VAL A 34 -4.09 17.72 -1.85
N GLU A 35 -3.12 18.57 -2.20
CA GLU A 35 -3.05 19.96 -1.73
C GLU A 35 -4.28 20.77 -2.13
N ILE A 36 -4.73 20.65 -3.38
CA ILE A 36 -5.95 21.31 -3.86
C ILE A 36 -7.18 20.78 -3.09
N MET A 37 -7.26 19.47 -2.87
CA MET A 37 -8.37 18.86 -2.13
C MET A 37 -8.43 19.30 -0.67
N LEU A 38 -7.29 19.59 -0.02
CA LEU A 38 -7.25 20.09 1.36
C LEU A 38 -8.03 21.41 1.53
N HIS A 39 -8.07 22.27 0.51
CA HIS A 39 -8.71 23.58 0.60
C HIS A 39 -10.24 23.55 0.45
N GLY A 40 -10.84 22.42 0.03
CA GLY A 40 -12.28 22.35 -0.26
C GLY A 40 -12.98 21.07 0.18
N SER A 41 -12.26 20.07 0.68
CA SER A 41 -12.84 18.78 1.05
C SER A 41 -13.31 18.75 2.50
N GLN A 42 -14.52 18.23 2.72
CA GLN A 42 -15.10 18.01 4.05
C GLN A 42 -14.77 16.61 4.61
N LEU A 43 -13.94 15.81 3.93
CA LEU A 43 -13.60 14.48 4.41
C LEU A 43 -12.64 14.55 5.61
N ASN A 44 -12.97 13.84 6.69
CA ASN A 44 -12.18 13.82 7.93
C ASN A 44 -10.70 13.43 7.75
N CYS A 45 -10.35 12.72 6.67
CA CYS A 45 -8.96 12.38 6.36
C CYS A 45 -8.11 13.59 5.94
N PHE A 46 -8.72 14.66 5.47
CA PHE A 46 -8.08 15.94 5.12
C PHE A 46 -7.97 16.89 6.33
N SER A 47 -8.71 16.62 7.41
CA SER A 47 -8.64 17.38 8.66
C SER A 47 -7.42 17.04 9.52
N LYS A 48 -6.66 16.01 9.14
CA LYS A 48 -5.43 15.65 9.86
C LYS A 48 -4.32 16.65 9.54
N GLU A 49 -3.52 16.98 10.52
CA GLU A 49 -2.28 17.71 10.27
C GLU A 49 -1.33 16.87 9.41
N ASN A 50 -0.52 17.53 8.58
CA ASN A 50 0.55 16.91 7.81
C ASN A 50 0.11 15.85 6.77
N VAL A 51 -1.11 15.92 6.23
CA VAL A 51 -1.62 14.98 5.20
C VAL A 51 -0.69 14.88 3.99
N THR A 52 -0.24 16.00 3.46
CA THR A 52 0.64 16.05 2.28
C THR A 52 2.06 15.58 2.61
N LEU A 53 2.56 15.87 3.80
CA LEU A 53 3.85 15.37 4.30
C LEU A 53 3.81 13.85 4.46
N GLY A 54 2.79 13.31 5.13
CA GLY A 54 2.63 11.87 5.30
C GLY A 54 2.41 11.15 3.97
N LEU A 55 1.75 11.78 3.00
CA LEU A 55 1.66 11.27 1.64
C LEU A 55 3.02 11.25 0.95
N ARG A 56 3.82 12.31 1.09
CA ARG A 56 5.18 12.40 0.54
C ARG A 56 6.10 11.30 1.07
N GLU A 57 6.05 11.04 2.36
CA GLU A 57 6.87 10.00 3.02
C GLU A 57 6.59 8.60 2.46
N ARG A 58 5.35 8.30 2.09
CA ARG A 58 4.94 7.01 1.50
C ARG A 58 5.56 6.72 0.13
N PHE A 59 6.12 7.72 -0.54
CA PHE A 59 6.85 7.51 -1.79
C PHE A 59 8.31 7.08 -1.57
N HIS A 60 8.80 7.07 -0.33
CA HIS A 60 10.14 6.57 0.02
C HIS A 60 11.27 7.17 -0.85
N LEU A 61 11.22 8.48 -1.09
CA LEU A 61 12.16 9.15 -2.00
C LEU A 61 13.63 9.10 -1.53
N ASN A 62 13.85 8.87 -0.25
CA ASN A 62 15.16 8.72 0.38
C ASN A 62 15.79 7.33 0.17
N MET A 63 15.05 6.37 -0.42
CA MET A 63 15.54 5.02 -0.69
C MET A 63 15.98 4.85 -2.14
N THR A 64 17.07 4.08 -2.33
CA THR A 64 17.44 3.55 -3.66
C THR A 64 16.42 2.51 -4.13
N ASP A 65 16.44 2.14 -5.41
CA ASP A 65 15.52 1.13 -5.96
C ASP A 65 15.72 -0.25 -5.29
N GLU A 66 16.96 -0.60 -4.92
CA GLU A 66 17.27 -1.84 -4.19
C GLU A 66 16.73 -1.81 -2.75
N GLN A 67 16.93 -0.70 -2.03
CA GLN A 67 16.36 -0.51 -0.69
C GLN A 67 14.84 -0.53 -0.72
N LEU A 68 14.24 0.09 -1.75
CA LEU A 68 12.80 0.11 -1.95
C LEU A 68 12.25 -1.29 -2.20
N LYS A 69 12.94 -2.12 -3.00
CA LYS A 69 12.57 -3.51 -3.22
C LYS A 69 12.49 -4.28 -1.89
N PHE A 70 13.52 -4.19 -1.06
CA PHE A 70 13.52 -4.83 0.25
C PHE A 70 12.40 -4.30 1.16
N ASN A 71 12.17 -2.99 1.17
CA ASN A 71 11.09 -2.39 1.94
C ASN A 71 9.70 -2.88 1.48
N VAL A 72 9.47 -2.98 0.17
CA VAL A 72 8.21 -3.52 -0.40
C VAL A 72 8.00 -4.97 0.01
N GLU A 73 9.03 -5.80 -0.06
CA GLU A 73 8.94 -7.20 0.37
C GLU A 73 8.55 -7.29 1.86
N ASN A 74 9.19 -6.50 2.72
CA ASN A 74 8.86 -6.44 4.15
C ASN A 74 7.44 -5.95 4.43
N MET A 75 6.98 -4.92 3.70
CA MET A 75 5.60 -4.41 3.84
C MET A 75 4.56 -5.47 3.48
N ILE A 76 4.80 -6.22 2.40
CA ILE A 76 3.92 -7.30 1.97
C ILE A 76 3.90 -8.43 3.01
N GLU A 77 5.06 -8.85 3.51
CA GLU A 77 5.16 -9.92 4.51
C GLU A 77 4.55 -9.52 5.86
N SER A 78 4.77 -8.29 6.29
CA SER A 78 4.15 -7.73 7.51
C SER A 78 2.62 -7.67 7.38
N SER A 79 2.12 -7.33 6.19
CA SER A 79 0.68 -7.27 5.93
C SER A 79 0.02 -8.66 5.94
N LEU A 80 0.71 -9.68 5.39
CA LEU A 80 0.26 -11.07 5.44
C LEU A 80 0.20 -11.61 6.87
N ASN A 81 1.16 -11.23 7.70
CA ASN A 81 1.26 -11.68 9.09
C ASN A 81 0.44 -10.81 10.07
N SER A 82 -0.30 -9.82 9.57
CA SER A 82 -1.13 -8.95 10.41
C SER A 82 -2.30 -9.70 11.04
N LEU A 83 -2.46 -9.53 12.35
CA LEU A 83 -3.61 -10.03 13.13
C LEU A 83 -4.95 -9.61 12.52
N THR A 84 -5.02 -8.41 11.95
CA THR A 84 -6.23 -7.86 11.33
C THR A 84 -6.59 -8.61 10.05
N THR A 85 -5.61 -9.02 9.25
CA THR A 85 -5.81 -9.86 8.07
C THR A 85 -6.39 -11.21 8.48
N ARG A 86 -5.85 -11.81 9.54
CA ARG A 86 -6.39 -13.08 10.08
C ARG A 86 -7.83 -12.93 10.57
N VAL A 87 -8.16 -11.84 11.27
CA VAL A 87 -9.53 -11.55 11.72
C VAL A 87 -10.46 -11.28 10.55
N TYR A 88 -10.00 -10.55 9.52
CA TYR A 88 -10.77 -10.29 8.30
C TYR A 88 -11.04 -11.58 7.53
N ASP A 89 -10.03 -12.42 7.31
CA ASP A 89 -10.17 -13.73 6.66
C ASP A 89 -11.13 -14.64 7.45
N THR A 90 -11.05 -14.61 8.79
CA THR A 90 -11.95 -15.37 9.66
C THR A 90 -13.39 -14.87 9.51
N PHE A 91 -13.60 -13.56 9.57
CA PHE A 91 -14.93 -12.95 9.41
C PHE A 91 -15.49 -13.21 8.01
N GLN A 92 -14.66 -13.08 6.98
CA GLN A 92 -15.01 -13.32 5.59
C GLN A 92 -15.35 -14.80 5.35
N TYR A 93 -14.64 -15.73 6.01
CA TYR A 93 -14.99 -17.14 6.02
C TYR A 93 -16.37 -17.39 6.64
N TYR A 94 -16.65 -16.80 7.81
CA TYR A 94 -17.93 -16.99 8.50
C TYR A 94 -19.11 -16.39 7.72
N ILE A 95 -18.91 -15.26 7.05
CA ILE A 95 -20.00 -14.52 6.37
C ILE A 95 -20.20 -15.03 4.94
N ASN A 96 -19.11 -15.26 4.19
CA ASN A 96 -19.18 -15.55 2.75
C ASN A 96 -18.95 -17.04 2.41
N GLY A 97 -18.67 -17.89 3.40
CA GLY A 97 -18.63 -19.35 3.21
C GLY A 97 -17.58 -19.85 2.21
N THR A 98 -16.52 -19.08 1.92
CA THR A 98 -15.47 -19.52 1.01
C THR A 98 -14.61 -20.57 1.71
N SER A 99 -14.95 -21.85 1.51
CA SER A 99 -14.11 -22.97 1.95
C SER A 99 -12.73 -22.86 1.29
N LYS A 100 -11.69 -23.29 2.01
CA LYS A 100 -10.36 -23.50 1.44
C LYS A 100 -10.41 -24.45 0.25
#